data_AF-A0A9N9EB40-F1
#
_entry.id   AF-A0A9N9EB40-F1
#
_cell.length_a   1.000
_cell.length_b   1.000
_cell.length_c   1.000
_cell.angle_alpha   90.00
_cell.angle_beta   90.00
_cell.angle_gamma   90.00
#
_symmetry.space_group_name_H-M   'P 1'
#
loop_
_entity.id
_entity.type
_entity.pdbx_description
1 polymer ?
#
loop_
_entity_poly.entity_id
_entity_poly.type
_entity_poly.pdbx_seq_one_letter_code
_entity_poly.pdbx_strand_id
1 'polypeptide(L)'
;AFSNGINNLKAFYQQNILTISSNLEFLYPFPCQYVDGQSTVRFSYIEPLKVDSVKHWKARNTEGKDIVIKFTQRYNEAAHKLCVTKSMAPQLLYVGKEVYGWCMVVMEYIDGVTLSQANLTRNVYLEVLEKVEEAIKILHENNIVFGDLRPPNIMVQQNRSNPYVKLIDFDWAGRDQVDCYPPFMNHVHIKWPEGASDGKILQREHDLAMLKYLKDNADQLNT
;
A
#
# COMPACT_ATOMS: atom_id res chain seq x y z
N ALA A 1 6.03 -11.64 33.38
CA ALA A 1 5.08 -10.52 33.61
C ALA A 1 4.25 -10.20 32.35
N PHE A 2 4.87 -9.88 31.21
CA PHE A 2 4.16 -9.47 29.98
C PHE A 2 3.26 -10.55 29.34
N SER A 3 3.74 -11.81 29.30
CA SER A 3 2.97 -12.95 28.76
C SER A 3 1.71 -13.28 29.59
N ASN A 4 1.77 -13.11 30.91
CA ASN A 4 0.61 -13.29 31.78
C ASN A 4 -0.46 -12.21 31.55
N GLY A 5 -0.04 -10.99 31.21
CA GLY A 5 -0.96 -9.90 30.84
C GLY A 5 -1.77 -10.23 29.58
N ILE A 6 -1.11 -10.74 28.53
CA ILE A 6 -1.77 -11.11 27.27
C ILE A 6 -2.72 -12.31 27.46
N ASN A 7 -2.32 -13.31 28.24
CA ASN A 7 -3.15 -14.48 28.50
C ASN A 7 -4.39 -14.13 29.34
N ASN A 8 -4.25 -13.27 30.36
CA ASN A 8 -5.38 -12.77 31.13
C ASN A 8 -6.33 -11.92 30.29
N LEU A 9 -5.79 -11.13 29.36
CA LEU A 9 -6.62 -10.33 28.44
C LEU A 9 -7.43 -11.24 27.49
N LYS A 10 -6.81 -12.26 26.91
CA LYS A 10 -7.49 -13.23 26.04
C LYS A 10 -8.61 -13.96 26.78
N ALA A 11 -8.36 -14.40 28.01
CA ALA A 11 -9.38 -15.08 28.83
C ALA A 11 -10.54 -14.14 29.18
N PHE A 12 -10.27 -12.88 29.52
CA PHE A 12 -11.28 -11.87 29.83
C PHE A 12 -12.19 -11.57 28.63
N TYR A 13 -11.62 -11.42 27.43
CA TYR A 13 -12.43 -11.17 26.23
C TYR A 13 -13.17 -12.41 25.74
N GLN A 14 -12.59 -13.62 25.84
CA GLN A 14 -13.28 -14.86 25.50
C GLN A 14 -14.54 -15.11 26.33
N GLN A 15 -14.57 -14.67 27.59
CA GLN A 15 -15.76 -14.77 28.44
C GLN A 15 -16.83 -13.71 28.14
N ASN A 16 -16.45 -12.53 27.62
CA ASN A 16 -17.36 -11.40 27.40
C ASN A 16 -17.84 -11.25 25.93
N ILE A 17 -17.26 -11.98 24.97
CA ILE A 17 -17.69 -11.92 23.56
C ILE A 17 -19.15 -12.41 23.38
N LEU A 18 -19.65 -13.27 24.26
CA LEU A 18 -21.05 -13.74 24.20
C LEU A 18 -22.07 -12.66 24.58
N THR A 19 -21.66 -11.55 25.20
CA THR A 19 -22.55 -10.46 25.65
C THR A 19 -22.51 -9.21 24.76
N ILE A 20 -21.53 -9.08 23.87
CA ILE A 20 -21.30 -7.89 23.02
C ILE A 20 -21.88 -8.09 21.60
N SER A 21 -22.69 -9.12 21.37
CA SER A 21 -23.15 -9.47 20.01
C SER A 21 -24.22 -8.53 19.41
N SER A 22 -24.54 -7.40 20.05
CA SER A 22 -25.54 -6.44 19.54
C SER A 22 -24.97 -5.09 19.07
N ASN A 23 -23.68 -4.79 19.30
CA ASN A 23 -23.04 -3.56 18.81
C ASN A 23 -21.79 -3.88 17.98
N LEU A 24 -22.00 -4.19 16.70
CA LEU A 24 -20.97 -4.44 15.68
C LEU A 24 -20.08 -3.20 15.37
N GLU A 25 -20.34 -2.03 15.95
CA GLU A 25 -19.59 -0.79 15.73
C GLU A 25 -18.12 -0.85 16.25
N PHE A 26 -17.79 -1.77 17.15
CA PHE A 26 -16.44 -1.89 17.73
C PHE A 26 -15.48 -2.81 16.94
N LEU A 27 -15.92 -3.45 15.86
CA LEU A 27 -15.07 -4.34 15.05
C LEU A 27 -14.31 -3.64 13.92
N TYR A 28 -14.67 -2.38 13.63
CA TYR A 28 -14.12 -1.63 12.51
C TYR A 28 -13.38 -0.36 12.97
N PRO A 29 -12.34 0.07 12.26
CA PRO A 29 -11.60 1.27 12.63
C PRO A 29 -12.47 2.53 12.51
N PHE A 30 -12.35 3.46 13.46
CA PHE A 30 -12.77 4.84 13.25
C PHE A 30 -11.71 5.56 12.39
N PRO A 31 -12.06 6.44 11.43
CA PRO A 31 -13.40 6.96 11.10
C PRO A 31 -14.12 6.19 9.97
N CYS A 32 -15.41 6.52 9.76
CA CYS A 32 -16.30 6.01 8.70
C CYS A 32 -16.71 7.09 7.69
N GLN A 33 -15.96 8.19 7.62
CA GLN A 33 -16.21 9.29 6.70
C GLN A 33 -14.93 10.06 6.36
N TYR A 34 -14.92 10.74 5.23
CA TYR A 34 -13.88 11.68 4.82
C TYR A 34 -14.48 12.91 4.14
N VAL A 35 -13.67 13.97 3.99
CA VAL A 35 -14.09 15.21 3.31
C VAL A 35 -13.64 15.18 1.87
N ASP A 36 -14.55 15.50 0.95
CA ASP A 36 -14.27 15.72 -0.47
C ASP A 36 -14.74 17.14 -0.85
N GLY A 37 -13.78 18.06 -0.97
CA GLY A 37 -14.07 19.49 -1.12
C GLY A 37 -14.87 20.04 0.06
N GLN A 38 -16.12 20.45 -0.18
CA GLN A 38 -17.04 20.92 0.85
C GLN A 38 -18.02 19.84 1.34
N SER A 39 -17.99 18.65 0.73
CA SER A 39 -18.89 17.55 1.01
C SER A 39 -18.26 16.57 1.98
N THR A 40 -19.09 15.92 2.81
CA THR A 40 -18.66 14.79 3.63
C THR A 40 -19.14 13.49 2.98
N VAL A 41 -18.21 12.60 2.66
CA VAL A 41 -18.51 11.28 2.11
C VAL A 41 -18.45 10.26 3.25
N ARG A 42 -19.56 9.55 3.47
CA ARG A 42 -19.62 8.44 4.44
C ARG A 42 -19.35 7.11 3.75
N PHE A 43 -18.85 6.14 4.50
CA PHE A 43 -18.59 4.79 4.02
C PHE A 43 -18.75 3.75 5.13
N SER A 44 -18.95 2.50 4.72
CA SER A 44 -18.96 1.35 5.62
C SER A 44 -17.84 0.39 5.25
N TYR A 45 -17.12 -0.09 6.25
CA TYR A 45 -16.09 -1.12 6.08
C TYR A 45 -16.74 -2.45 5.66
N ILE A 46 -16.08 -3.17 4.75
CA ILE A 46 -16.50 -4.49 4.28
C ILE A 46 -15.61 -5.55 4.91
N GLU A 47 -14.31 -5.52 4.58
CA GLU A 47 -13.34 -6.55 4.98
C GLU A 47 -11.92 -6.00 5.01
N PRO A 48 -11.01 -6.58 5.83
CA PRO A 48 -9.59 -6.25 5.76
C PRO A 48 -8.98 -6.80 4.47
N LEU A 49 -8.11 -6.02 3.83
CA LEU A 49 -7.42 -6.41 2.58
C LEU A 49 -6.20 -7.32 2.81
N LYS A 50 -5.75 -7.43 4.06
CA LYS A 50 -4.66 -8.32 4.47
C LYS A 50 -5.07 -8.96 5.79
N VAL A 51 -4.98 -10.29 5.85
CA VAL A 51 -5.44 -11.12 6.98
C VAL A 51 -4.88 -10.63 8.33
N ASP A 52 -3.62 -10.18 8.35
CA ASP A 52 -2.94 -9.72 9.58
C ASP A 52 -2.76 -8.19 9.64
N SER A 53 -3.47 -7.41 8.81
CA SER A 53 -3.34 -5.96 8.79
C SER A 53 -4.66 -5.27 9.13
N VAL A 54 -4.69 -4.64 10.30
CA VAL A 54 -5.74 -3.69 10.68
C VAL A 54 -5.61 -2.33 9.97
N LYS A 55 -4.64 -2.19 9.05
CA LYS A 55 -4.29 -0.92 8.41
C LYS A 55 -4.87 -0.74 7.02
N HIS A 56 -5.37 -1.79 6.37
CA HIS A 56 -5.83 -1.75 4.99
C HIS A 56 -7.19 -2.43 4.89
N TRP A 57 -8.19 -1.69 4.44
CA TRP A 57 -9.57 -2.17 4.40
C TRP A 57 -10.23 -1.86 3.07
N LYS A 58 -11.07 -2.79 2.63
CA LYS A 58 -12.08 -2.53 1.63
C LYS A 58 -13.29 -1.89 2.33
N ALA A 59 -13.80 -0.81 1.76
CA ALA A 59 -15.02 -0.16 2.21
C ALA A 59 -15.89 0.21 1.00
N ARG A 60 -17.14 0.58 1.27
CA ARG A 60 -18.08 1.07 0.26
C ARG A 60 -18.66 2.41 0.70
N ASN A 61 -18.58 3.41 -0.17
CA ASN A 61 -19.17 4.72 0.10
C ASN A 61 -20.70 4.69 -0.07
N THR A 62 -21.37 5.78 0.33
CA THR A 62 -22.82 5.94 0.21
C THR A 62 -23.34 5.92 -1.24
N GLU A 63 -22.46 6.09 -2.23
CA GLU A 63 -22.80 6.01 -3.66
C GLU A 63 -22.66 4.58 -4.22
N GLY A 64 -22.27 3.61 -3.38
CA GLY A 64 -22.08 2.22 -3.78
C GLY A 64 -20.72 1.91 -4.42
N LYS A 65 -19.79 2.85 -4.43
CA LYS A 65 -18.42 2.66 -4.95
C LYS A 65 -17.51 2.01 -3.91
N ASP A 66 -16.79 0.98 -4.34
CA ASP A 66 -15.76 0.35 -3.52
C ASP A 66 -14.50 1.23 -3.47
N ILE A 67 -13.95 1.36 -2.26
CA ILE A 67 -12.78 2.19 -1.95
C ILE A 67 -11.84 1.43 -1.01
N VAL A 68 -10.58 1.86 -0.98
CA VAL A 68 -9.58 1.39 0.00
C VAL A 68 -9.42 2.44 1.08
N ILE A 69 -9.49 2.01 2.34
CA ILE A 69 -9.12 2.81 3.51
C ILE A 69 -7.79 2.29 4.04
N LYS A 70 -6.78 3.15 4.04
CA LYS A 70 -5.45 2.85 4.56
C LYS A 70 -5.11 3.76 5.75
N PHE A 71 -4.60 3.17 6.82
CA PHE A 71 -4.04 3.90 7.95
C PHE A 71 -2.52 3.74 7.97
N THR A 72 -1.81 4.86 7.88
CA THR A 72 -0.34 4.87 7.90
C THR A 72 0.22 6.08 8.66
N GLN A 73 1.44 6.01 9.17
CA GLN A 73 2.09 7.12 9.87
C GLN A 73 2.78 8.10 8.92
N ARG A 74 3.18 7.62 7.73
CA ARG A 74 3.85 8.41 6.70
C ARG A 74 3.18 8.12 5.37
N TYR A 75 2.91 9.18 4.61
CA TYR A 75 2.33 9.05 3.28
C TYR A 75 2.82 10.15 2.37
N ASN A 76 3.36 9.77 1.20
CA ASN A 76 3.77 10.74 0.20
C ASN A 76 2.62 11.01 -0.79
N GLU A 77 1.75 11.94 -0.41
CA GLU A 77 0.63 12.37 -1.24
C GLU A 77 1.08 12.94 -2.60
N ALA A 78 2.20 13.66 -2.64
CA ALA A 78 2.71 14.25 -3.88
C ALA A 78 3.16 13.18 -4.88
N ALA A 79 3.89 12.16 -4.41
CA ALA A 79 4.29 11.01 -5.22
C ALA A 79 3.06 10.27 -5.78
N HIS A 80 2.06 10.01 -4.94
CA HIS A 80 0.84 9.35 -5.37
C HIS A 80 0.10 10.17 -6.43
N LYS A 81 -0.16 11.46 -6.17
CA LYS A 81 -0.83 12.36 -7.12
C LYS A 81 -0.09 12.44 -8.46
N LEU A 82 1.24 12.47 -8.42
CA LEU A 82 2.05 12.48 -9.63
C LEU A 82 1.82 11.22 -10.49
N CYS A 83 1.84 10.03 -9.87
CA CYS A 83 1.52 8.78 -10.57
C CYS A 83 0.06 8.73 -11.07
N VAL A 84 -0.89 9.34 -10.35
CA VAL A 84 -2.29 9.45 -10.80
C VAL A 84 -2.39 10.20 -12.13
N THR A 85 -1.60 11.26 -12.34
CA THR A 85 -1.65 12.05 -13.60
C THR A 85 -1.37 11.24 -14.86
N LYS A 86 -0.68 10.11 -14.73
CA LYS A 86 -0.38 9.17 -15.82
C LYS A 86 -1.13 7.85 -15.73
N SER A 87 -2.14 7.77 -14.87
CA SER A 87 -2.85 6.53 -14.59
C SER A 87 -1.94 5.38 -14.11
N MET A 88 -0.88 5.68 -13.36
CA MET A 88 0.07 4.71 -12.81
C MET A 88 -0.15 4.41 -11.32
N ALA A 89 -1.14 5.05 -10.70
CA ALA A 89 -1.61 4.77 -9.35
C ALA A 89 -3.16 4.80 -9.29
N PRO A 90 -3.79 4.22 -8.25
CA PRO A 90 -5.24 4.33 -8.05
C PRO A 90 -5.65 5.80 -7.89
N GLN A 91 -6.88 6.17 -8.21
CA GLN A 91 -7.34 7.53 -7.91
C GLN A 91 -7.26 7.80 -6.40
N LEU A 92 -6.56 8.87 -6.02
CA LEU A 92 -6.46 9.30 -4.63
C LEU A 92 -7.66 10.19 -4.28
N LEU A 93 -8.49 9.74 -3.35
CA LEU A 93 -9.73 10.42 -2.97
C LEU A 93 -9.53 11.34 -1.76
N TYR A 94 -8.72 10.91 -0.79
CA TYR A 94 -8.49 11.70 0.43
C TYR A 94 -7.18 11.32 1.13
N VAL A 95 -6.56 12.32 1.76
CA VAL A 95 -5.43 12.16 2.69
C VAL A 95 -5.70 13.06 3.91
N GLY A 96 -6.02 12.47 5.05
CA GLY A 96 -6.28 13.19 6.30
C GLY A 96 -5.29 12.82 7.37
N LYS A 97 -4.58 13.81 7.93
CA LYS A 97 -3.44 13.60 8.83
C LYS A 97 -3.78 13.49 10.32
N GLU A 98 -5.06 13.30 10.67
CA GLU A 98 -5.57 13.67 12.00
C GLU A 98 -6.17 12.53 12.84
N VAL A 99 -5.83 11.26 12.57
CA VAL A 99 -6.32 10.13 13.40
C VAL A 99 -5.25 9.72 14.39
N TYR A 100 -5.10 10.45 15.51
CA TYR A 100 -4.19 10.10 16.61
C TYR A 100 -2.73 9.81 16.18
N GLY A 101 -2.16 10.64 15.31
CA GLY A 101 -0.80 10.44 14.76
C GLY A 101 -0.74 9.47 13.57
N TRP A 102 -1.88 8.99 13.10
CA TRP A 102 -2.04 8.28 11.85
C TRP A 102 -2.72 9.15 10.79
N CYS A 103 -2.29 8.95 9.56
CA CYS A 103 -2.93 9.44 8.36
C CYS A 103 -3.93 8.40 7.87
N MET A 104 -5.17 8.82 7.64
CA MET A 104 -6.13 8.05 6.85
C MET A 104 -6.00 8.45 5.38
N VAL A 105 -5.79 7.46 4.53
CA VAL A 105 -5.72 7.59 3.09
C VAL A 105 -6.89 6.83 2.49
N VAL A 106 -7.66 7.50 1.63
CA VAL A 106 -8.78 6.90 0.89
C VAL A 106 -8.44 6.94 -0.59
N MET A 107 -8.54 5.81 -1.26
CA MET A 107 -8.24 5.69 -2.69
C MET A 107 -9.20 4.72 -3.39
N GLU A 108 -9.18 4.73 -4.71
CA GLU A 108 -9.89 3.77 -5.56
C GLU A 108 -9.57 2.32 -5.17
N TYR A 109 -10.60 1.48 -5.07
CA TYR A 109 -10.42 0.04 -5.03
C TYR A 109 -10.16 -0.50 -6.43
N ILE A 110 -9.04 -1.22 -6.58
CA ILE A 110 -8.71 -1.92 -7.81
C ILE A 110 -9.09 -3.38 -7.63
N ASP A 111 -9.97 -3.87 -8.51
CA ASP A 111 -10.29 -5.29 -8.59
C ASP A 111 -9.21 -6.05 -9.37
N GLY A 112 -8.09 -6.30 -8.71
CA GLY A 112 -6.91 -6.94 -9.31
C GLY A 112 -6.10 -7.71 -8.28
N VAL A 113 -4.95 -8.23 -8.72
CA VAL A 113 -4.02 -8.97 -7.85
C VAL A 113 -2.69 -8.24 -7.77
N THR A 114 -1.93 -8.48 -6.70
CA THR A 114 -0.55 -7.98 -6.63
C THR A 114 0.35 -8.76 -7.59
N LEU A 115 1.45 -8.18 -8.03
CA LEU A 115 2.43 -8.87 -8.87
C LEU A 115 3.01 -10.10 -8.17
N SER A 116 3.10 -10.11 -6.83
CA SER A 116 3.50 -11.29 -6.04
C SER A 116 2.53 -12.47 -6.14
N GLN A 117 1.27 -12.22 -6.48
CA GLN A 117 0.21 -13.24 -6.57
C GLN A 117 -0.19 -13.52 -8.03
N ALA A 118 0.27 -12.70 -8.97
CA ALA A 118 -0.10 -12.81 -10.36
C ALA A 118 0.61 -13.99 -11.01
N ASN A 119 -0.12 -14.76 -11.81
CA ASN A 119 0.44 -15.79 -12.67
C ASN A 119 0.50 -15.24 -14.09
N LEU A 120 1.61 -14.61 -14.45
CA LEU A 120 1.80 -13.94 -15.73
C LEU A 120 2.75 -14.73 -16.61
N THR A 121 2.50 -14.74 -17.92
CA THR A 121 3.52 -15.17 -18.88
C THR A 121 4.68 -14.17 -18.87
N ARG A 122 5.88 -14.62 -19.26
CA ARG A 122 7.06 -13.73 -19.31
C ARG A 122 6.82 -12.46 -20.11
N ASN A 123 6.17 -12.55 -21.27
CA ASN A 123 5.90 -11.38 -22.12
C ASN A 123 5.02 -10.36 -21.39
N VAL A 124 3.93 -10.82 -20.76
CA VAL A 124 3.05 -9.93 -19.98
C VAL A 124 3.78 -9.37 -18.75
N TYR A 125 4.63 -10.16 -18.10
CA TYR A 125 5.44 -9.68 -16.99
C TYR A 125 6.41 -8.56 -17.41
N LEU A 126 7.05 -8.69 -18.57
CA LEU A 126 7.93 -7.64 -19.11
C LEU A 126 7.15 -6.37 -19.47
N GLU A 127 5.97 -6.49 -20.09
CA GLU A 127 5.09 -5.34 -20.35
C GLU A 127 4.66 -4.64 -19.04
N VAL A 128 4.41 -5.42 -17.97
CA VAL A 128 4.15 -4.86 -16.65
C VAL A 128 5.37 -4.07 -16.14
N LEU A 129 6.58 -4.61 -16.27
CA LEU A 129 7.80 -3.93 -15.83
C LEU A 129 8.09 -2.66 -16.61
N GLU A 130 7.77 -2.58 -17.90
CA GLU A 130 7.87 -1.35 -18.68
C GLU A 130 7.00 -0.24 -18.06
N LYS A 131 5.77 -0.57 -17.63
CA LYS A 131 4.90 0.39 -16.94
C LYS A 131 5.39 0.78 -15.55
N VAL A 132 5.98 -0.15 -14.82
CA VAL A 132 6.62 0.16 -13.53
C VAL A 132 7.81 1.09 -13.74
N GLU A 133 8.65 0.84 -14.74
CA GLU A 133 9.81 1.68 -15.08
C GLU A 133 9.38 3.09 -15.51
N GLU A 134 8.32 3.23 -16.31
CA GLU A 134 7.71 4.53 -16.63
C GLU A 134 7.28 5.28 -15.36
N ALA A 135 6.63 4.60 -14.40
CA ALA A 135 6.19 5.21 -13.15
C ALA A 135 7.36 5.67 -12.27
N ILE A 136 8.39 4.84 -12.14
CA ILE A 136 9.61 5.17 -11.38
C ILE A 136 10.35 6.33 -12.03
N LYS A 137 10.49 6.34 -13.36
CA LYS A 137 11.12 7.44 -14.10
C LYS A 137 10.45 8.78 -13.79
N ILE A 138 9.13 8.83 -13.78
CA ILE A 138 8.38 10.06 -13.51
C ILE A 138 8.60 10.55 -12.08
N LEU A 139 8.61 9.66 -11.09
CA LEU A 139 8.94 10.01 -9.71
C LEU A 139 10.36 10.57 -9.63
N HIS A 140 11.32 9.89 -10.26
CA HIS A 140 12.72 10.29 -10.26
C HIS A 140 12.92 11.66 -10.92
N GLU A 141 12.30 11.93 -12.07
CA GLU A 141 12.31 13.24 -12.74
C GLU A 141 11.79 14.38 -11.84
N ASN A 142 11.00 14.06 -10.82
CA ASN A 142 10.46 15.01 -9.83
C ASN A 142 11.19 14.96 -8.47
N ASN A 143 12.41 14.40 -8.43
CA ASN A 143 13.23 14.23 -7.23
C ASN A 143 12.58 13.39 -6.12
N ILE A 144 11.74 12.43 -6.50
CA ILE A 144 11.09 11.49 -5.59
C ILE A 144 11.63 10.08 -5.83
N VAL A 145 12.05 9.43 -4.76
CA VAL A 145 12.37 7.99 -4.69
C VAL A 145 11.13 7.26 -4.18
N PHE A 146 10.74 6.15 -4.80
CA PHE A 146 9.60 5.35 -4.36
C PHE A 146 9.92 4.58 -3.07
N GLY A 147 11.14 4.02 -2.99
CA GLY A 147 11.73 3.48 -1.78
C GLY A 147 11.29 2.06 -1.43
N ASP A 148 10.05 1.69 -1.73
CA ASP A 148 9.50 0.36 -1.42
C ASP A 148 9.09 -0.44 -2.67
N LEU A 149 9.92 -0.42 -3.72
CA LEU A 149 9.57 -1.03 -5.00
C LEU A 149 9.67 -2.56 -4.95
N ARG A 150 8.54 -3.24 -4.77
CA ARG A 150 8.46 -4.71 -4.64
C ARG A 150 7.16 -5.27 -5.23
N PRO A 151 7.10 -6.57 -5.57
CA PRO A 151 5.90 -7.18 -6.16
C PRO A 151 4.59 -6.98 -5.38
N PRO A 152 4.57 -7.00 -4.03
CA PRO A 152 3.33 -6.73 -3.28
C PRO A 152 2.79 -5.31 -3.40
N ASN A 153 3.60 -4.36 -3.86
CA ASN A 153 3.25 -2.94 -4.00
C ASN A 153 2.91 -2.55 -5.44
N ILE A 154 2.85 -3.53 -6.35
CA ILE A 154 2.47 -3.39 -7.75
C ILE A 154 1.18 -4.19 -7.95
N MET A 155 0.09 -3.53 -8.35
CA MET A 155 -1.15 -4.18 -8.74
C MET A 155 -1.26 -4.36 -10.24
N VAL A 156 -1.82 -5.50 -10.65
CA VAL A 156 -2.09 -5.86 -12.03
C VAL A 156 -3.53 -6.36 -12.21
N GLN A 157 -4.16 -6.03 -13.34
CA GLN A 157 -5.40 -6.69 -13.76
C GLN A 157 -5.12 -7.54 -15.02
N GLN A 158 -5.29 -8.86 -14.89
CA GLN A 158 -4.90 -9.84 -15.92
C GLN A 158 -5.84 -9.86 -17.15
N ASN A 159 -7.08 -9.39 -17.00
CA ASN A 159 -8.15 -9.56 -17.99
C ASN A 159 -8.39 -8.31 -18.87
N ARG A 160 -7.38 -7.45 -19.07
CA ARG A 160 -7.49 -6.25 -19.92
C ARG A 160 -6.54 -6.35 -21.11
N SER A 161 -6.97 -5.82 -22.24
CA SER A 161 -6.19 -5.74 -23.50
C SER A 161 -4.95 -4.84 -23.41
N ASN A 162 -4.84 -4.02 -22.37
CA ASN A 162 -3.65 -3.25 -22.03
C ASN A 162 -3.34 -3.53 -20.55
N PRO A 163 -2.11 -3.90 -20.16
CA PRO A 163 -1.76 -4.18 -18.77
C PRO A 163 -2.09 -2.98 -17.88
N TYR A 164 -3.10 -3.14 -17.04
CA TYR A 164 -3.46 -2.18 -16.01
C TYR A 164 -2.50 -2.38 -14.84
N VAL A 165 -1.51 -1.51 -14.72
CA VAL A 165 -0.43 -1.58 -13.72
C VAL A 165 -0.48 -0.35 -12.82
N LYS A 166 -0.53 -0.58 -11.51
CA LYS A 166 -0.63 0.50 -10.52
C LYS A 166 0.35 0.31 -9.37
N LEU A 167 1.11 1.33 -9.04
CA LEU A 167 1.81 1.41 -7.75
C LEU A 167 0.80 1.78 -6.66
N ILE A 168 0.81 1.07 -5.53
CA ILE A 168 -0.25 1.18 -4.50
C ILE A 168 0.24 1.59 -3.10
N ASP A 169 1.55 1.56 -2.83
CA ASP A 169 2.10 1.86 -1.50
C ASP A 169 3.16 2.97 -1.57
N PHE A 170 2.76 4.20 -1.20
CA PHE A 170 3.61 5.40 -1.25
C PHE A 170 4.10 5.84 0.14
N ASP A 171 4.06 4.95 1.14
CA ASP A 171 4.37 5.32 2.52
C ASP A 171 5.85 5.66 2.72
N TRP A 172 6.71 5.04 1.91
CA TRP A 172 8.17 5.16 2.01
C TRP A 172 8.74 6.13 0.99
N ALA A 173 7.92 6.60 0.06
CA ALA A 173 8.36 7.52 -0.96
C ALA A 173 8.80 8.85 -0.34
N GLY A 174 9.87 9.42 -0.87
CA GLY A 174 10.51 10.61 -0.28
C GLY A 174 11.46 11.28 -1.25
N ARG A 175 11.98 12.43 -0.85
CA ARG A 175 12.93 13.20 -1.66
C ARG A 175 14.28 12.49 -1.74
N ASP A 176 14.79 12.40 -2.96
CA ASP A 176 16.10 11.83 -3.25
C ASP A 176 17.20 12.53 -2.46
N GLN A 177 18.10 11.74 -1.85
CA GLN A 177 19.23 12.20 -1.04
C GLN A 177 18.86 13.05 0.20
N VAL A 178 17.58 13.08 0.61
CA VAL A 178 17.11 13.92 1.73
C VAL A 178 16.31 13.12 2.74
N ASP A 179 15.25 12.43 2.31
CA ASP A 179 14.39 11.70 3.24
C ASP A 179 14.95 10.29 3.50
N CYS A 180 14.66 9.71 4.66
CA CYS A 180 15.21 8.41 5.06
C CYS A 180 14.16 7.29 5.09
N TYR A 181 14.65 6.06 4.90
CA TYR A 181 13.94 4.83 5.19
C TYR A 181 13.42 4.78 6.63
N PRO A 182 12.30 4.08 6.88
CA PRO A 182 11.85 3.83 8.25
C PRO A 182 12.86 2.96 9.01
N PRO A 183 12.89 3.04 10.36
CA PRO A 183 13.84 2.30 11.19
C PRO A 183 13.42 0.84 11.49
N PHE A 184 12.57 0.25 10.65
CA PHE A 184 11.94 -1.07 10.89
C PHE A 184 11.79 -1.88 9.60
N MET A 185 12.75 -1.77 8.69
CA MET A 185 12.77 -2.53 7.44
C MET A 185 12.90 -4.03 7.73
N ASN A 186 12.23 -4.84 6.90
CA ASN A 186 12.35 -6.30 6.99
C ASN A 186 13.62 -6.76 6.25
N HIS A 187 14.67 -7.12 6.99
CA HIS A 187 15.92 -7.64 6.43
C HIS A 187 15.97 -9.17 6.33
N VAL A 188 14.94 -9.88 6.78
CA VAL A 188 14.90 -11.35 6.80
C VAL A 188 14.47 -11.92 5.46
N HIS A 189 13.43 -11.33 4.87
CA HIS A 189 12.81 -11.85 3.64
C HIS A 189 13.01 -10.96 2.42
N ILE A 190 13.68 -9.82 2.59
CA ILE A 190 13.90 -8.85 1.52
C ILE A 190 15.40 -8.58 1.43
N LYS A 191 15.93 -8.79 0.24
CA LYS A 191 17.29 -8.37 -0.11
C LYS A 191 17.24 -6.92 -0.59
N TRP A 192 17.46 -5.99 0.33
CA TRP A 192 17.54 -4.57 0.01
C TRP A 192 18.82 -4.26 -0.79
N PRO A 193 18.79 -3.25 -1.68
CA PRO A 193 19.98 -2.76 -2.37
C PRO A 193 21.07 -2.30 -1.38
N GLU A 194 22.32 -2.29 -1.83
CA GLU A 194 23.41 -1.71 -1.05
C GLU A 194 23.10 -0.24 -0.70
N GLY A 195 23.31 0.15 0.56
CA GLY A 195 22.98 1.48 1.07
C GLY A 195 21.54 1.65 1.55
N ALA A 196 20.60 0.81 1.13
CA ALA A 196 19.22 0.83 1.60
C ALA A 196 19.07 0.05 2.92
N SER A 197 18.99 0.78 4.04
CA SER A 197 18.87 0.18 5.38
C SER A 197 18.14 1.14 6.34
N ASP A 198 17.91 0.67 7.57
CA ASP A 198 17.14 1.38 8.58
C ASP A 198 17.67 2.79 8.82
N GLY A 199 16.80 3.79 8.65
CA GLY A 199 17.14 5.21 8.85
C GLY A 199 18.16 5.78 7.85
N LYS A 200 18.57 5.02 6.83
CA LYS A 200 19.47 5.51 5.78
C LYS A 200 18.71 6.34 4.74
N ILE A 201 19.46 7.17 4.06
CA ILE A 201 18.95 8.11 3.06
C ILE A 201 18.39 7.34 1.86
N LEU A 202 17.23 7.78 1.35
CA LEU A 202 16.64 7.29 0.11
C LEU A 202 17.46 7.77 -1.09
N GLN A 203 17.75 6.86 -2.02
CA GLN A 203 18.50 7.15 -3.23
C GLN A 203 17.78 6.52 -4.42
N ARG A 204 17.75 7.22 -5.56
CA ARG A 204 17.15 6.71 -6.82
C ARG A 204 17.76 5.38 -7.24
N GLU A 205 19.05 5.17 -6.98
CA GLU A 205 19.80 3.95 -7.24
C GLU A 205 19.18 2.74 -6.54
N HIS A 206 18.53 2.93 -5.39
CA HIS A 206 17.83 1.85 -4.71
C HIS A 206 16.60 1.37 -5.51
N ASP A 207 15.80 2.29 -6.06
CA ASP A 207 14.67 1.91 -6.92
C ASP A 207 15.16 1.22 -8.20
N LEU A 208 16.25 1.72 -8.80
CA LEU A 208 16.85 1.12 -10.00
C LEU A 208 17.38 -0.29 -9.74
N ALA A 209 18.00 -0.52 -8.58
CA ALA A 209 18.45 -1.85 -8.18
C ALA A 209 17.26 -2.80 -7.95
N MET A 210 16.17 -2.32 -7.35
CA MET A 210 14.95 -3.11 -7.19
C MET A 210 14.27 -3.41 -8.54
N LEU A 211 14.22 -2.46 -9.47
CA LEU A 211 13.78 -2.68 -10.86
C LEU A 211 14.61 -3.77 -11.53
N LYS A 212 15.94 -3.72 -11.35
CA LYS A 212 16.83 -4.76 -11.89
C LYS A 212 16.50 -6.13 -11.30
N TYR A 213 16.28 -6.25 -9.99
CA TYR A 213 15.88 -7.53 -9.39
C TYR A 213 14.54 -8.06 -9.95
N LEU A 214 13.58 -7.16 -10.22
CA LEU A 214 12.34 -7.56 -10.88
C LEU A 214 12.58 -8.08 -12.30
N LYS A 215 13.43 -7.40 -13.09
CA LYS A 215 13.81 -7.83 -14.44
C LYS A 215 14.54 -9.18 -14.43
N ASP A 216 15.49 -9.37 -13.51
CA ASP A 216 16.25 -10.61 -13.37
C ASP A 216 15.33 -11.80 -13.00
N ASN A 217 14.26 -11.57 -12.24
CA ASN A 217 13.25 -12.60 -11.96
C ASN A 217 12.41 -12.99 -13.19
N ALA A 218 12.22 -12.07 -14.15
CA ALA A 218 11.51 -12.37 -15.39
C ALA A 218 12.24 -13.43 -16.23
N ASP A 219 13.57 -13.47 -16.14
CA ASP A 219 14.39 -14.44 -16.86
C ASP A 219 14.30 -15.85 -16.24
N GLN A 220 13.95 -15.95 -14.95
CA GLN A 220 13.73 -17.22 -14.26
C GLN A 220 12.39 -17.87 -14.61
N LEU A 221 11.39 -17.10 -15.08
CA LEU A 221 10.07 -17.61 -15.50
C LEU A 221 10.11 -18.53 -16.75
N ASN A 222 11.28 -18.66 -17.40
CA ASN A 222 11.52 -19.56 -18.54
C ASN A 222 12.13 -20.91 -18.15
N THR A 223 12.38 -21.17 -16.86
CA THR A 223 13.04 -22.39 -16.35
C THR A 223 12.06 -23.24 -15.55
#